data_AF-A0A1D8UZ16-F1
#
_entry.id   AF-A0A1D8UZ16-F1
#
_cell.length_a   1.000
_cell.length_b   1.000
_cell.length_c   1.000
_cell.angle_alpha   90.00
_cell.angle_beta   90.00
_cell.angle_gamma   90.00
#
_symmetry.space_group_name_H-M   'P 1'
#
loop_
_entity.id
_entity.type
_entity.pdbx_description
1 polymer ?
#
loop_
_entity_poly.entity_id
_entity_poly.type
_entity_poly.pdbx_seq_one_letter_code
_entity_poly.pdbx_strand_id
1 'polypeptide(L)'
;MDATMQIIINDTDLIKLKPATRQDLLVTLFSSSASSASLQNAEGFKFEEVVDLTPEQVAEFMQGCSPQTVAGLQVIAEHGPVIAANLLNEAGIDNYGHFQGRVTKRTRTITGDKHAFLFTWDDWASGENAERGYGHYAVTETTFRSLRKHFELN
;
A
#
# COMPACT_ATOMS: atom_id res chain seq x y z
N MET A 1 1.86 -10.15 46.31
CA MET A 1 1.04 -10.98 45.42
C MET A 1 0.86 -10.18 44.15
N ASP A 2 1.62 -10.50 43.10
CA ASP A 2 1.44 -9.82 41.80
C ASP A 2 0.18 -10.36 41.13
N ALA A 3 -0.72 -9.45 40.78
CA ALA A 3 -1.93 -9.79 40.04
C ALA A 3 -1.58 -9.90 38.56
N THR A 4 -1.58 -11.13 38.02
CA THR A 4 -1.41 -11.35 36.58
C THR A 4 -2.71 -10.99 35.86
N MET A 5 -2.65 -10.00 34.97
CA MET A 5 -3.77 -9.64 34.10
C MET A 5 -3.67 -10.41 32.77
N GLN A 6 -4.75 -11.06 32.36
CA GLN A 6 -4.87 -11.69 31.05
C GLN A 6 -5.93 -10.96 30.23
N ILE A 7 -5.58 -10.63 28.99
CA ILE A 7 -6.48 -10.05 28.00
C ILE A 7 -6.70 -11.13 26.93
N ILE A 8 -7.95 -11.52 26.70
CA ILE A 8 -8.35 -12.48 25.68
C ILE A 8 -9.09 -11.70 24.59
N ILE A 9 -8.55 -11.74 23.37
CA ILE A 9 -9.15 -11.10 22.20
C ILE A 9 -9.55 -12.20 21.21
N ASN A 10 -10.79 -12.19 20.74
CA ASN A 10 -11.29 -13.10 19.70
C ASN A 10 -11.56 -12.34 18.38
N ASP A 11 -11.86 -13.06 17.31
CA ASP A 11 -12.08 -12.49 15.97
C ASP A 11 -13.18 -11.43 15.94
N THR A 12 -14.22 -11.59 16.76
CA THR A 12 -15.36 -10.66 16.83
C THR A 12 -14.94 -9.32 17.46
N ASP A 13 -13.98 -9.36 18.38
CA ASP A 13 -13.43 -8.17 19.01
C ASP A 13 -12.39 -7.49 18.11
N LEU A 14 -11.61 -8.28 17.35
CA LEU A 14 -10.67 -7.76 16.35
C LEU A 14 -11.36 -6.92 15.26
N ILE A 15 -12.57 -7.33 14.83
CA ILE A 15 -13.36 -6.63 13.80
C ILE A 15 -13.89 -5.28 14.30
N LYS A 16 -14.07 -5.11 15.62
CA LYS A 16 -14.56 -3.85 16.22
C LYS A 16 -13.46 -2.80 16.37
N LEU A 17 -12.19 -3.20 16.24
CA LEU A 17 -11.07 -2.28 16.30
C LEU A 17 -10.97 -1.47 15.02
N LYS A 18 -10.47 -0.24 15.15
CA LYS A 18 -10.12 0.57 13.97
C LYS A 18 -9.05 -0.16 13.16
N PRO A 19 -9.08 -0.08 11.82
CA PRO A 19 -8.09 -0.74 10.96
C PRO A 19 -6.64 -0.48 11.37
N ALA A 20 -6.30 0.79 11.67
CA ALA A 20 -4.98 1.18 12.17
C ALA A 20 -4.60 0.47 13.49
N THR A 21 -5.52 0.42 14.46
CA THR A 21 -5.29 -0.26 15.75
C THR A 21 -5.17 -1.77 15.60
N ARG A 22 -5.93 -2.36 14.67
CA ARG A 22 -5.83 -3.79 14.35
C ARG A 22 -4.47 -4.11 13.74
N GLN A 23 -4.00 -3.27 12.82
CA GLN A 23 -2.68 -3.41 12.22
C GLN A 23 -1.58 -3.27 13.26
N ASP A 24 -1.64 -2.27 14.14
CA ASP A 24 -0.68 -2.07 15.24
C ASP A 24 -0.62 -3.28 16.17
N LEU A 25 -1.77 -3.86 16.55
CA LEU A 25 -1.82 -5.05 17.40
C LEU A 25 -1.25 -6.28 16.71
N LEU A 26 -1.58 -6.50 15.44
CA LEU A 26 -1.04 -7.63 14.69
C LEU A 26 0.47 -7.54 14.56
N VAL A 27 0.99 -6.34 14.26
CA VAL A 27 2.43 -6.06 14.22
C VAL A 27 3.05 -6.30 15.60
N THR A 28 2.46 -5.77 16.67
CA THR A 28 3.05 -5.85 18.02
C THR A 28 3.05 -7.28 18.59
N LEU A 29 1.99 -8.05 18.35
CA LEU A 29 1.79 -9.37 18.98
C LEU A 29 2.42 -10.51 18.18
N PHE A 30 2.47 -10.40 16.86
CA PHE A 30 2.91 -11.49 15.98
C PHE A 30 4.25 -11.23 15.29
N SER A 31 4.90 -10.07 15.53
CA SER A 31 6.27 -9.84 15.06
C SER A 31 7.30 -10.49 15.99
N SER A 32 7.31 -11.82 16.03
CA SER A 32 8.56 -12.54 16.24
C SER A 32 9.14 -12.85 14.86
N SER A 33 10.19 -12.10 14.48
CA SER A 33 10.98 -12.23 13.25
C SER A 33 10.52 -11.47 11.99
N ALA A 34 9.86 -10.33 12.13
CA ALA A 34 9.87 -9.29 11.11
C ALA A 34 10.36 -7.99 11.76
N SER A 35 11.69 -7.87 11.87
CA SER A 35 12.35 -6.62 12.23
C SER A 35 11.76 -5.50 11.36
N SER A 36 10.94 -4.65 11.97
CA SER A 36 10.80 -3.25 11.61
C SER A 36 10.84 -2.96 10.11
N ALA A 37 9.78 -3.34 9.38
CA ALA A 37 9.49 -2.74 8.06
C ALA A 37 8.90 -1.31 8.21
N SER A 38 9.11 -0.66 9.35
CA SER A 38 9.02 0.80 9.50
C SER A 38 10.35 1.47 9.10
N LEU A 39 11.00 0.98 8.04
CA LEU A 39 12.06 1.76 7.40
C LEU A 39 11.39 2.80 6.50
N GLN A 40 11.25 3.99 7.09
CA GLN A 40 11.35 5.27 6.40
C GLN A 40 10.22 5.52 5.40
N ASN A 41 9.15 6.17 5.88
CA ASN A 41 8.42 7.11 5.04
C ASN A 41 9.48 8.03 4.41
N ALA A 42 9.73 7.89 3.11
CA ALA A 42 10.59 8.83 2.40
C ALA A 42 10.05 10.25 2.69
N GLU A 43 10.94 11.20 2.97
CA GLU A 43 10.53 12.58 3.28
C GLU A 43 9.57 13.08 2.19
N GLY A 44 8.41 13.59 2.59
CA GLY A 44 7.39 14.12 1.67
C GLY A 44 6.17 13.23 1.42
N PHE A 45 6.14 11.99 1.92
CA PHE A 45 4.99 11.09 1.76
C PHE A 45 4.16 10.91 3.05
N LYS A 46 2.84 10.73 2.89
CA LYS A 46 1.85 10.62 3.97
C LYS A 46 1.12 9.27 3.90
N PHE A 47 1.45 8.37 4.80
CA PHE A 47 0.99 6.97 4.77
C PHE A 47 -0.22 6.67 5.69
N GLU A 48 -0.84 7.68 6.31
CA GLU A 48 -1.86 7.49 7.37
C GLU A 48 -3.08 6.66 6.94
N GLU A 49 -3.43 6.69 5.66
CA GLU A 49 -4.54 5.91 5.08
C GLU A 49 -4.06 4.88 4.03
N VAL A 50 -2.74 4.69 3.90
CA VAL A 50 -2.15 3.71 2.98
C VAL A 50 -2.09 2.35 3.68
N VAL A 51 -2.63 1.32 3.04
CA VAL A 51 -2.73 -0.02 3.62
C VAL A 51 -1.69 -0.97 3.04
N ASP A 52 -1.30 -1.94 3.84
CA ASP A 52 -0.55 -3.11 3.38
C ASP A 52 -1.49 -4.10 2.67
N LEU A 53 -1.10 -4.56 1.48
CA LEU A 53 -1.72 -5.73 0.86
C LEU A 53 -0.81 -6.95 1.01
N THR A 54 -1.37 -8.05 1.54
CA THR A 54 -0.70 -9.36 1.57
C THR A 54 -0.62 -9.96 0.15
N PRO A 55 0.21 -11.00 -0.09
CA PRO A 55 0.27 -11.65 -1.39
C PRO A 55 -1.09 -12.19 -1.88
N GLU A 56 -1.90 -12.72 -0.97
CA GLU A 56 -3.24 -13.23 -1.27
C GLU A 56 -4.18 -12.09 -1.68
N GLN A 57 -4.13 -10.97 -0.95
CA GLN A 57 -4.90 -9.78 -1.29
C GLN A 57 -4.45 -9.14 -2.60
N VAL A 58 -3.15 -9.14 -2.91
CA VAL A 58 -2.64 -8.69 -4.22
C VAL A 58 -3.15 -9.61 -5.32
N ALA A 59 -3.11 -10.94 -5.15
CA ALA A 59 -3.64 -11.87 -6.14
C ALA A 59 -5.14 -11.62 -6.41
N GLU A 60 -5.93 -11.42 -5.35
CA GLU A 60 -7.35 -11.07 -5.48
C GLU A 60 -7.53 -9.67 -6.12
N PHE A 61 -6.72 -8.70 -5.72
CA PHE A 61 -6.73 -7.34 -6.27
C PHE A 61 -6.59 -7.37 -7.78
N MET A 62 -5.61 -8.11 -8.30
CA MET A 62 -5.26 -8.21 -9.71
C MET A 62 -6.37 -8.85 -10.56
N GLN A 63 -7.09 -9.84 -10.03
CA GLN A 63 -8.21 -10.48 -10.74
C GLN A 63 -9.34 -9.50 -11.12
N GLY A 64 -9.52 -8.44 -10.34
CA GLY A 64 -10.52 -7.40 -10.60
C GLY A 64 -9.99 -6.18 -11.33
N CYS A 65 -8.72 -6.18 -11.73
CA CYS A 65 -8.09 -5.05 -12.41
C CYS A 65 -8.16 -5.18 -13.93
N SER A 66 -8.27 -4.04 -14.61
CA SER A 66 -8.06 -4.01 -16.06
C SER A 66 -6.58 -4.32 -16.39
N PRO A 67 -6.27 -4.84 -17.59
CA PRO A 67 -4.89 -5.08 -18.01
C PRO A 67 -3.99 -3.85 -17.87
N GLN A 68 -4.51 -2.67 -18.18
CA GLN A 68 -3.81 -1.40 -18.01
C GLN A 68 -3.50 -1.09 -16.53
N THR A 69 -4.41 -1.39 -15.61
CA THR A 69 -4.17 -1.18 -14.17
C THR A 69 -3.13 -2.18 -13.66
N VAL A 70 -3.18 -3.44 -14.11
CA VAL A 70 -2.18 -4.46 -13.79
C VAL A 70 -0.80 -4.02 -14.29
N ALA A 71 -0.69 -3.51 -15.52
CA ALA A 71 0.56 -2.99 -16.07
C ALA A 71 1.14 -1.84 -15.23
N GLY A 72 0.30 -0.91 -14.76
CA GLY A 72 0.75 0.16 -13.86
C GLY A 72 1.28 -0.36 -12.51
N LEU A 73 0.67 -1.41 -11.97
CA LEU A 73 1.15 -2.04 -10.73
C LEU A 73 2.44 -2.85 -10.96
N GLN A 74 2.64 -3.38 -12.16
CA GLN A 74 3.89 -4.02 -12.55
C GLN A 74 5.04 -3.01 -12.58
N VAL A 75 4.82 -1.79 -13.10
CA VAL A 75 5.82 -0.70 -13.04
C VAL A 75 6.27 -0.44 -11.60
N ILE A 76 5.34 -0.41 -10.64
CA ILE A 76 5.70 -0.26 -9.22
C ILE A 76 6.57 -1.44 -8.74
N ALA A 77 6.21 -2.67 -9.11
CA ALA A 77 6.98 -3.87 -8.74
C ALA A 77 8.41 -3.89 -9.31
N GLU A 78 8.59 -3.33 -10.51
CA GLU A 78 9.86 -3.29 -11.24
C GLU A 78 10.77 -2.17 -10.74
N HIS A 79 10.23 -0.97 -10.50
CA HIS A 79 11.02 0.23 -10.25
C HIS A 79 11.22 0.57 -8.78
N GLY A 80 10.38 0.05 -7.88
CA GLY A 80 10.57 0.20 -6.44
C GLY A 80 9.30 0.62 -5.69
N PRO A 81 9.37 0.65 -4.34
CA PRO A 81 8.26 1.08 -3.52
C PRO A 81 7.91 2.56 -3.72
N VAL A 82 8.85 3.36 -4.26
CA VAL A 82 8.65 4.75 -4.72
C VAL A 82 9.00 4.83 -6.20
N ILE A 83 8.10 5.35 -7.02
CA ILE A 83 8.31 5.52 -8.46
C ILE A 83 7.98 6.95 -8.91
N ALA A 84 8.66 7.43 -9.95
CA ALA A 84 8.25 8.62 -10.67
C ALA A 84 6.98 8.32 -11.49
N ALA A 85 5.97 9.19 -11.42
CA ALA A 85 4.67 8.94 -12.04
C ALA A 85 4.76 8.82 -13.57
N ASN A 86 5.74 9.47 -14.20
CA ASN A 86 5.97 9.38 -15.64
C ASN A 86 6.37 7.98 -16.13
N LEU A 87 6.90 7.10 -15.27
CA LEU A 87 7.16 5.70 -15.63
C LEU A 87 5.87 4.94 -15.99
N LEU A 88 4.73 5.37 -15.45
CA LEU A 88 3.43 4.79 -15.79
C LEU A 88 3.02 5.06 -17.24
N ASN A 89 3.61 6.08 -17.90
CA ASN A 89 3.34 6.38 -19.31
C ASN A 89 3.78 5.22 -20.21
N GLU A 90 4.85 4.51 -19.85
CA GLU A 90 5.36 3.35 -20.59
C GLU A 90 4.37 2.17 -20.55
N ALA A 91 3.58 2.09 -19.46
CA ALA A 91 2.45 1.16 -19.32
C ALA A 91 1.15 1.70 -19.96
N GLY A 92 1.21 2.80 -20.71
CA GLY A 92 0.06 3.45 -21.35
C GLY A 92 -0.88 4.15 -20.37
N ILE A 93 -0.40 4.56 -19.20
CA ILE A 93 -1.17 5.32 -18.21
C ILE A 93 -0.72 6.77 -18.25
N ASP A 94 -1.43 7.59 -19.02
CA ASP A 94 -1.23 9.04 -19.16
C ASP A 94 -2.16 9.86 -18.24
N ASN A 95 -3.30 9.28 -17.84
CA ASN A 95 -4.23 9.88 -16.89
C ASN A 95 -4.04 9.28 -15.48
N TYR A 96 -3.13 9.87 -14.71
CA TYR A 96 -2.77 9.42 -13.37
C TYR A 96 -3.94 9.48 -12.39
N GLY A 97 -4.79 10.51 -12.45
CA GLY A 97 -5.97 10.63 -11.60
C GLY A 97 -6.98 9.49 -11.83
N HIS A 98 -7.15 9.07 -13.08
CA HIS A 98 -7.99 7.92 -13.42
C HIS A 98 -7.40 6.59 -12.92
N PHE A 99 -6.08 6.40 -13.06
CA PHE A 99 -5.39 5.24 -12.52
C PHE A 99 -5.53 5.16 -11.00
N GLN A 100 -5.20 6.25 -10.29
CA GLN A 100 -5.38 6.36 -8.84
C GLN A 100 -6.82 6.08 -8.41
N GLY A 101 -7.81 6.64 -9.11
CA GLY A 101 -9.22 6.41 -8.79
C GLY A 101 -9.64 4.94 -8.91
N ARG A 102 -9.14 4.21 -9.92
CA ARG A 102 -9.43 2.78 -10.10
C ARG A 102 -8.74 1.93 -9.04
N VAL A 103 -7.46 2.19 -8.78
CA VAL A 103 -6.69 1.49 -7.75
C VAL A 103 -7.35 1.69 -6.38
N THR A 104 -7.65 2.93 -6.01
CA THR A 104 -8.30 3.26 -4.72
C THR A 104 -9.62 2.53 -4.54
N LYS A 105 -10.50 2.53 -5.55
CA LYS A 105 -11.78 1.80 -5.49
C LYS A 105 -11.54 0.32 -5.22
N ARG A 106 -10.59 -0.30 -5.92
CA ARG A 106 -10.27 -1.72 -5.75
C ARG A 106 -9.66 -2.00 -4.38
N THR A 107 -8.77 -1.15 -3.87
CA THR A 107 -8.18 -1.30 -2.53
C THR A 107 -9.28 -1.38 -1.48
N ARG A 108 -10.24 -0.46 -1.52
CA ARG A 108 -11.36 -0.41 -0.58
C ARG A 108 -12.28 -1.62 -0.69
N THR A 109 -12.45 -2.16 -1.89
CA THR A 109 -13.18 -3.43 -2.09
C THR A 109 -12.46 -4.60 -1.42
N ILE A 110 -11.14 -4.71 -1.59
CA ILE A 110 -10.34 -5.83 -1.06
C ILE A 110 -10.20 -5.76 0.46
N THR A 111 -10.00 -4.55 1.02
CA THR A 111 -9.79 -4.40 2.46
C THR A 111 -11.08 -4.22 3.25
N GLY A 112 -12.18 -3.83 2.60
CA GLY A 112 -13.42 -3.43 3.26
C GLY A 112 -13.34 -2.07 3.97
N ASP A 113 -12.21 -1.36 3.87
CA ASP A 113 -12.00 -0.06 4.50
C ASP A 113 -12.26 1.08 3.51
N LYS A 114 -13.24 1.94 3.81
CA LYS A 114 -13.61 3.09 2.97
C LYS A 114 -12.53 4.19 2.90
N HIS A 115 -11.57 4.17 3.81
CA HIS A 115 -10.46 5.12 3.87
C HIS A 115 -9.20 4.59 3.22
N ALA A 116 -9.11 3.30 2.88
CA ALA A 116 -7.88 2.70 2.38
C ALA A 116 -7.44 3.22 1.00
N PHE A 117 -6.13 3.44 0.88
CA PHE A 117 -5.41 3.70 -0.35
C PHE A 117 -4.27 2.70 -0.54
N LEU A 118 -3.95 2.34 -1.79
CA LEU A 118 -2.79 1.46 -2.08
C LEU A 118 -1.46 2.21 -2.00
N PHE A 119 -1.47 3.47 -2.41
CA PHE A 119 -0.29 4.32 -2.46
C PHE A 119 -0.63 5.75 -2.06
N THR A 120 0.39 6.47 -1.61
CA THR A 120 0.40 7.92 -1.45
C THR A 120 1.20 8.56 -2.59
N TRP A 121 1.15 9.88 -2.67
CA TRP A 121 1.97 10.70 -3.56
C TRP A 121 2.63 11.83 -2.78
N ASP A 122 3.66 12.44 -3.37
CA ASP A 122 4.35 13.62 -2.85
C ASP A 122 3.62 14.92 -3.25
N ASP A 123 4.21 16.08 -2.95
CA ASP A 123 3.66 17.36 -3.40
C ASP A 123 4.04 17.64 -4.86
N TRP A 124 3.06 17.52 -5.76
CA TRP A 124 3.21 17.79 -7.20
C TRP A 124 3.50 19.26 -7.49
N ALA A 125 3.17 20.17 -6.57
CA ALA A 125 3.41 21.59 -6.71
C ALA A 125 4.78 22.02 -6.13
N SER A 126 5.57 21.09 -5.57
CA SER A 126 6.94 21.39 -5.19
C SER A 126 7.75 21.83 -6.41
N GLY A 127 8.71 22.75 -6.23
CA GLY A 127 9.45 23.35 -7.35
C GLY A 127 10.09 22.33 -8.28
N GLU A 128 10.69 21.27 -7.72
CA GLU A 128 11.29 20.18 -8.49
C GLU A 128 10.27 19.38 -9.32
N ASN A 129 9.12 19.03 -8.73
CA ASN A 129 8.06 18.29 -9.44
C ASN A 129 7.36 19.17 -10.49
N ALA A 130 7.16 20.45 -10.20
CA ALA A 130 6.59 21.40 -11.13
C ALA A 130 7.50 21.62 -12.35
N GLU A 131 8.82 21.68 -12.15
CA GLU A 131 9.80 21.75 -13.25
C GLU A 131 9.83 20.47 -14.10
N ARG A 132 9.68 19.31 -13.47
CA ARG A 132 9.66 17.99 -14.16
C ARG A 132 8.32 17.67 -14.83
N GLY A 133 7.23 18.25 -14.36
CA GLY A 133 5.87 17.98 -14.82
C GLY A 133 5.26 16.68 -14.28
N TYR A 134 5.87 16.05 -13.28
CA TYR A 134 5.36 14.84 -12.63
C TYR A 134 5.81 14.76 -11.17
N GLY A 135 5.01 14.11 -10.33
CA GLY A 135 5.38 13.73 -8.95
C GLY A 135 5.75 12.26 -8.82
N HIS A 136 5.71 11.76 -7.60
CA HIS A 136 6.04 10.38 -7.27
C HIS A 136 4.86 9.66 -6.60
N TYR A 137 4.78 8.35 -6.82
CA TYR A 137 3.88 7.46 -6.10
C TYR A 137 4.68 6.57 -5.16
N ALA A 138 4.12 6.27 -3.99
CA ALA A 138 4.74 5.38 -3.02
C ALA A 138 3.75 4.38 -2.43
N VAL A 139 4.09 3.09 -2.47
CA VAL A 139 3.39 2.01 -1.78
C VAL A 139 4.15 1.63 -0.50
N THR A 140 3.50 0.90 0.41
CA THR A 140 4.21 0.31 1.55
C THR A 140 5.20 -0.76 1.09
N GLU A 141 6.25 -0.98 1.87
CA GLU A 141 7.24 -2.04 1.61
C GLU A 141 6.59 -3.43 1.55
N THR A 142 5.59 -3.70 2.41
CA THR A 142 4.82 -4.95 2.39
C THR A 142 4.11 -5.12 1.04
N THR A 143 3.41 -4.08 0.59
CA THR A 143 2.70 -4.10 -0.70
C THR A 143 3.68 -4.27 -1.85
N PHE A 144 4.81 -3.57 -1.84
CA PHE A 144 5.85 -3.71 -2.85
C PHE A 144 6.37 -5.16 -2.96
N ARG A 145 6.68 -5.80 -1.83
CA ARG A 145 7.10 -7.22 -1.82
C ARG A 145 6.00 -8.16 -2.32
N SER A 146 4.75 -7.91 -1.94
CA SER A 146 3.60 -8.68 -2.42
C SER A 146 3.41 -8.55 -3.93
N LEU A 147 3.57 -7.34 -4.48
CA LEU A 147 3.53 -7.08 -5.93
C LEU A 147 4.66 -7.81 -6.65
N ARG A 148 5.90 -7.69 -6.16
CA ARG A 148 7.06 -8.41 -6.71
C ARG A 148 6.84 -9.92 -6.76
N LYS A 149 6.31 -10.50 -5.68
CA LYS A 149 5.95 -11.92 -5.62
C LYS A 149 4.88 -12.29 -6.66
N HIS A 150 3.87 -11.43 -6.85
CA HIS A 150 2.82 -11.66 -7.85
C HIS A 150 3.37 -11.71 -9.28
N PHE A 151 4.32 -10.82 -9.60
CA PHE A 151 4.97 -10.74 -10.92
C PHE A 151 6.23 -11.59 -11.05
N GLU A 152 6.52 -12.46 -10.08
CA GLU A 152 7.69 -13.35 -10.08
C GLU A 152 9.05 -12.61 -10.17
N LEU A 153 9.09 -11.38 -9.66
CA LEU A 153 10.29 -10.53 -9.58
C LEU A 153 10.97 -10.75 -8.22
N ASN A 154 12.07 -11.52 -8.18
CA ASN A 154 12.86 -11.74 -6.95
C ASN A 154 13.85 -10.60 -6.74
#